data_AF-A0A7S2KD47-F1
#
_entry.id   AF-A0A7S2KD47-F1
#
_cell.length_a   1.000
_cell.length_b   1.000
_cell.length_c   1.000
_cell.angle_alpha   90.00
_cell.angle_beta   90.00
_cell.angle_gamma   90.00
#
_symmetry.space_group_name_H-M   'P 1'
#
loop_
_entity.id
_entity.type
_entity.pdbx_description
1 polymer ?
#
loop_
_entity_poly.entity_id
_entity_poly.type
_entity_poly.pdbx_seq_one_letter_code
_entity_poly.pdbx_strand_id
1 'polypeptide(L)'
;MHQSSIMNIILLLVMTLLYVTTCSGLSINNIHSEMDRLENEIDTKLFLYETPSFQWVPSTVYKYADFRESLYVMATEGVAGKKFYIGEDVTNGHVYGLVNIAAFLAQSMKETIKYDACDENSWDLVGGKYPLSNACGQLGQSYQDYHCSEEEKHMECPVDPNMSITAVTHAKWYGAPAPLYCGPKTDEQPHSGFWDYGYECNKGWANPPETCDVYEGQKAGKFDQSRPYASTAGRTDVEGCCWWGRGVIQTSGVCN
;
A
#
# COMPACT_ATOMS: atom_id res chain seq x y z
N MET A 1 17.16 17.30 2.33
CA MET A 1 18.26 16.31 2.30
C MET A 1 17.91 15.00 1.58
N HIS A 2 16.65 14.56 1.46
CA HIS A 2 16.32 13.25 0.85
C HIS A 2 15.93 13.25 -0.63
N GLN A 3 15.46 14.37 -1.19
CA GLN A 3 15.48 14.53 -2.66
C GLN A 3 16.89 14.32 -3.22
N SER A 4 17.94 14.68 -2.47
CA SER A 4 19.33 14.43 -2.84
C SER A 4 19.73 12.95 -2.78
N SER A 5 19.14 12.11 -1.91
CA SER A 5 19.46 10.68 -1.86
C SER A 5 18.86 9.91 -3.03
N ILE A 6 17.60 10.17 -3.36
CA ILE A 6 16.93 9.59 -4.55
C ILE A 6 17.66 10.05 -5.81
N MET A 7 17.96 11.35 -5.91
CA MET A 7 18.69 11.91 -7.04
C MET A 7 20.11 11.34 -7.15
N ASN A 8 20.80 11.08 -6.03
CA ASN A 8 22.14 10.46 -6.04
C ASN A 8 22.09 8.99 -6.47
N ILE A 9 21.09 8.20 -6.04
CA ILE A 9 20.93 6.81 -6.49
C ILE A 9 20.60 6.76 -7.98
N ILE A 10 19.72 7.66 -8.45
CA ILE A 10 19.44 7.82 -9.88
C ILE A 10 20.70 8.26 -10.64
N LEU A 11 21.50 9.17 -10.09
CA LEU A 11 22.75 9.61 -10.71
C LEU A 11 23.76 8.46 -10.80
N LEU A 12 23.86 7.62 -9.76
CA LEU A 12 24.69 6.42 -9.75
C LEU A 12 24.22 5.41 -10.80
N LEU A 13 22.91 5.11 -10.87
CA LEU A 13 22.29 4.27 -11.91
C LEU A 13 22.59 4.80 -13.32
N VAL A 14 22.42 6.10 -13.54
CA VAL A 14 22.65 6.73 -14.85
C VAL A 14 24.14 6.67 -15.22
N MET A 15 25.05 6.91 -14.27
CA MET A 15 26.50 6.86 -14.52
C MET A 15 27.03 5.44 -14.80
N THR A 16 26.49 4.40 -14.16
CA THR A 16 26.89 3.02 -14.46
C THR A 16 26.29 2.51 -15.77
N LEU A 17 25.02 2.82 -16.09
CA LEU A 17 24.41 2.38 -17.35
C LEU A 17 25.01 3.07 -18.60
N LEU A 18 25.52 4.29 -18.47
CA LEU A 18 26.23 4.99 -19.58
C LEU A 18 27.40 4.16 -20.14
N TYR A 19 28.04 3.32 -19.32
CA TYR A 19 29.15 2.44 -19.75
C TYR A 19 28.68 1.17 -20.48
N VAL A 20 27.50 0.64 -20.17
CA VAL A 20 27.05 -0.70 -20.63
C VAL A 20 26.36 -0.64 -22.00
N THR A 21 25.61 0.42 -22.28
CA THR A 21 24.81 0.54 -23.52
C THR A 21 25.63 0.71 -24.81
N THR A 22 26.96 0.73 -24.74
CA THR A 22 27.80 0.82 -25.93
C THR A 22 28.14 -0.55 -26.55
N CYS A 23 27.85 -1.67 -25.87
CA CYS A 23 28.31 -3.00 -26.31
C CYS A 23 27.21 -4.09 -26.36
N SER A 24 26.11 -3.95 -25.61
CA SER A 24 25.00 -4.91 -25.58
C SER A 24 23.65 -4.19 -25.68
N GLY A 25 22.81 -4.56 -26.65
CA GLY A 25 21.50 -3.93 -26.90
C GLY A 25 20.60 -3.93 -25.66
N LEU A 26 19.68 -2.96 -25.57
CA LEU A 26 18.84 -2.75 -24.39
C LEU A 26 17.99 -3.99 -24.05
N SER A 27 18.09 -4.45 -22.81
CA SER A 27 17.24 -5.51 -22.27
C SER A 27 16.97 -5.30 -20.77
N ILE A 28 15.87 -5.87 -20.27
CA ILE A 28 15.58 -5.85 -18.83
C ILE A 28 16.70 -6.52 -18.01
N ASN A 29 17.36 -7.53 -18.56
CA ASN A 29 18.47 -8.21 -17.90
C ASN A 29 19.67 -7.27 -17.71
N ASN A 30 19.93 -6.37 -18.67
CA ASN A 30 21.00 -5.37 -18.52
C ASN A 30 20.65 -4.36 -17.43
N ILE A 31 19.39 -3.91 -17.37
CA ILE A 31 18.91 -3.01 -16.32
C ILE A 31 19.01 -3.68 -14.94
N HIS A 32 18.56 -4.93 -14.81
CA HIS A 32 18.66 -5.70 -13.58
C HIS A 32 20.10 -5.93 -13.16
N SER A 33 21.01 -6.25 -14.09
CA SER A 33 22.42 -6.42 -13.76
C SER A 33 23.03 -5.17 -13.10
N GLU A 34 22.61 -3.96 -13.49
CA GLU A 34 23.08 -2.74 -12.85
C GLU A 34 22.34 -2.43 -11.54
N MET A 35 21.04 -2.68 -11.49
CA MET A 35 20.27 -2.54 -10.25
C MET A 35 20.71 -3.53 -9.16
N ASP A 36 21.13 -4.75 -9.54
CA ASP A 36 21.62 -5.79 -8.63
C ASP A 36 22.87 -5.31 -7.88
N ARG A 37 23.69 -4.45 -8.50
CA ARG A 37 24.86 -3.82 -7.86
C ARG A 37 24.48 -2.78 -6.82
N LEU A 38 23.23 -2.31 -6.84
CA LEU A 38 22.68 -1.29 -5.96
C LEU A 38 21.65 -1.86 -4.99
N GLU A 39 21.43 -3.18 -4.96
CA GLU A 39 20.47 -3.87 -4.07
C GLU A 39 20.54 -3.32 -2.63
N ASN A 40 21.73 -3.35 -2.03
CA ASN A 40 21.91 -2.89 -0.66
C ASN A 40 21.59 -1.39 -0.51
N GLU A 41 21.87 -0.55 -1.51
CA GLU A 41 21.53 0.87 -1.46
C GLU A 41 20.03 1.09 -1.63
N ILE A 42 19.37 0.31 -2.48
CA ILE A 42 17.93 0.36 -2.66
C ILE A 42 17.24 -0.03 -1.34
N ASP A 43 17.62 -1.14 -0.71
CA ASP A 43 16.99 -1.59 0.54
C ASP A 43 17.31 -0.69 1.74
N THR A 44 18.52 -0.14 1.83
CA THR A 44 18.96 0.60 3.04
C THR A 44 18.91 2.12 2.90
N LYS A 45 18.64 2.66 1.70
CA LYS A 45 18.58 4.11 1.47
C LYS A 45 17.36 4.56 0.68
N LEU A 46 16.75 3.70 -0.13
CA LEU A 46 15.55 4.03 -0.91
C LEU A 46 14.29 3.48 -0.24
N PHE A 47 14.21 2.17 0.02
CA PHE A 47 13.08 1.51 0.66
C PHE A 47 13.11 1.69 2.17
N LEU A 48 12.99 2.96 2.58
CA LEU A 48 12.90 3.37 3.96
C LEU A 48 11.47 3.81 4.29
N TYR A 49 11.04 3.54 5.52
CA TYR A 49 9.82 4.09 6.07
C TYR A 49 10.09 4.92 7.32
N GLU A 50 9.18 5.85 7.60
CA GLU A 50 9.27 6.72 8.76
C GLU A 50 8.53 6.09 9.95
N THR A 51 9.26 5.82 11.02
CA THR A 51 8.68 5.30 12.26
C THR A 51 7.90 6.41 12.98
N PRO A 52 7.00 6.06 13.94
CA PRO A 52 6.34 7.05 14.80
C PRO A 52 7.31 7.92 15.63
N SER A 53 8.57 7.51 15.77
CA SER A 53 9.65 8.28 16.41
C SER A 53 10.44 9.17 15.43
N PHE A 54 9.92 9.37 14.20
CA PHE A 54 10.55 10.16 13.12
C PHE A 54 11.92 9.62 12.69
N GLN A 55 12.13 8.31 12.78
CA GLN A 55 13.34 7.66 12.30
C GLN A 55 13.06 6.99 10.96
N TRP A 56 14.01 7.11 10.04
CA TRP A 56 13.97 6.39 8.76
C TRP A 56 14.71 5.06 8.91
N VAL A 57 13.99 3.95 8.74
CA VAL A 57 14.55 2.60 8.85
C VAL A 57 14.13 1.75 7.65
N PRO A 58 14.88 0.69 7.30
CA PRO A 58 14.54 -0.17 6.17
C PRO A 58 13.13 -0.74 6.28
N SER A 59 12.40 -0.69 5.16
CA SER A 59 11.06 -1.26 5.03
C SER A 59 11.08 -2.75 5.33
N THR A 60 10.04 -3.22 6.00
CA THR A 60 9.84 -4.66 6.24
C THR A 60 8.99 -5.30 5.13
N VAL A 61 8.22 -4.48 4.41
CA VAL A 61 7.30 -4.90 3.34
C VAL A 61 7.92 -4.80 1.95
N TYR A 62 8.68 -3.74 1.66
CA TYR A 62 9.22 -3.45 0.34
C TYR A 62 10.70 -3.85 0.26
N LYS A 63 11.01 -4.77 -0.65
CA LYS A 63 12.36 -5.32 -0.86
C LYS A 63 12.78 -5.22 -2.31
N TYR A 64 14.08 -4.99 -2.53
CA TYR A 64 14.68 -4.96 -3.86
C TYR A 64 14.41 -6.25 -4.63
N ALA A 65 14.56 -7.41 -3.98
CA ALA A 65 14.34 -8.71 -4.61
C ALA A 65 12.94 -8.82 -5.25
N ASP A 66 11.89 -8.43 -4.52
CA ASP A 66 10.51 -8.48 -4.99
C ASP A 66 10.25 -7.45 -6.10
N PHE A 67 10.83 -6.25 -5.96
CA PHE A 67 10.73 -5.21 -7.00
C PHE A 67 11.38 -5.64 -8.30
N ARG A 68 12.59 -6.22 -8.23
CA ARG A 68 13.33 -6.74 -9.38
C ARG A 68 12.53 -7.82 -10.11
N GLU A 69 11.98 -8.80 -9.39
CA GLU A 69 11.15 -9.84 -10.01
C GLU A 69 9.89 -9.25 -10.66
N SER A 70 9.18 -8.36 -9.95
CA SER A 70 7.98 -7.71 -10.45
C SER A 70 8.27 -6.86 -11.71
N LEU A 71 9.38 -6.13 -11.72
CA LEU A 71 9.81 -5.35 -12.87
C LEU A 71 10.14 -6.23 -14.08
N TYR A 72 10.72 -7.41 -13.86
CA TYR A 72 10.93 -8.40 -14.93
C TYR A 72 9.60 -8.76 -15.59
N VAL A 73 8.64 -9.23 -14.80
CA VAL A 73 7.32 -9.67 -15.27
C VAL A 73 6.62 -8.53 -16.01
N MET A 74 6.59 -7.32 -15.43
CA MET A 74 5.91 -6.18 -16.04
C MET A 74 6.60 -5.70 -17.32
N ALA A 75 7.92 -5.78 -17.43
CA ALA A 75 8.65 -5.37 -18.64
C ALA A 75 8.60 -6.42 -19.76
N THR A 76 8.41 -7.70 -19.44
CA THR A 76 8.51 -8.81 -20.41
C THR A 76 7.15 -9.41 -20.77
N GLU A 77 6.30 -9.66 -19.79
CA GLU A 77 4.97 -10.23 -19.97
C GLU A 77 3.93 -9.10 -20.00
N GLY A 78 3.95 -8.25 -18.97
CA GLY A 78 2.99 -7.17 -18.79
C GLY A 78 1.61 -7.66 -18.36
N VAL A 79 0.64 -6.74 -18.32
CA VAL A 79 -0.76 -7.01 -17.96
C VAL A 79 -1.67 -6.29 -18.96
N ALA A 80 -2.76 -6.95 -19.37
CA ALA A 80 -3.74 -6.40 -20.31
C ALA A 80 -3.11 -5.84 -21.62
N GLY A 81 -2.09 -6.54 -22.14
CA GLY A 81 -1.37 -6.14 -23.35
C GLY A 81 -0.46 -4.91 -23.18
N LYS A 82 -0.30 -4.38 -21.97
CA LYS A 82 0.59 -3.27 -21.64
C LYS A 82 1.80 -3.78 -20.87
N LYS A 83 2.98 -3.29 -21.21
CA LYS A 83 4.24 -3.59 -20.51
C LYS A 83 4.81 -2.34 -19.87
N PHE A 84 5.60 -2.53 -18.82
CA PHE A 84 6.42 -1.45 -18.28
C PHE A 84 7.45 -1.03 -19.32
N TYR A 85 7.45 0.25 -19.67
CA TYR A 85 8.33 0.76 -20.72
C TYR A 85 9.75 0.99 -20.18
N ILE A 86 10.69 0.16 -20.63
CA ILE A 86 12.10 0.17 -20.21
C ILE A 86 13.03 0.93 -21.17
N GLY A 87 12.48 1.58 -22.20
CA GLY A 87 13.25 2.29 -23.22
C GLY A 87 13.34 1.54 -24.56
N GLU A 88 14.13 2.08 -25.47
CA GLU A 88 14.38 1.54 -26.82
C GLU A 88 15.87 1.30 -27.07
N ASP A 89 16.21 0.43 -28.03
CA ASP A 89 17.59 0.14 -28.41
C ASP A 89 18.17 1.22 -29.35
N VAL A 90 18.22 2.45 -28.82
CA VAL A 90 18.73 3.65 -29.48
C VAL A 90 19.64 4.42 -28.52
N THR A 91 20.40 5.38 -29.05
CA THR A 91 21.25 6.25 -28.21
C THR A 91 20.42 6.86 -27.07
N ASN A 92 20.85 6.65 -25.83
CA ASN A 92 20.16 7.08 -24.60
C ASN A 92 18.76 6.47 -24.35
N GLY A 93 18.33 5.47 -25.11
CA GLY A 93 17.03 4.82 -24.90
C GLY A 93 16.87 4.22 -23.49
N HIS A 94 17.95 3.65 -22.94
CA HIS A 94 18.01 3.15 -21.55
C HIS A 94 17.71 4.23 -20.50
N VAL A 95 18.04 5.51 -20.77
CA VAL A 95 17.80 6.61 -19.83
C VAL A 95 16.31 6.82 -19.62
N TYR A 96 15.49 6.68 -20.68
CA TYR A 96 14.04 6.76 -20.56
C TYR A 96 13.48 5.65 -19.65
N GLY A 97 14.00 4.43 -19.78
CA GLY A 97 13.64 3.31 -18.89
C GLY A 97 13.94 3.60 -17.42
N LEU A 98 15.16 4.09 -17.14
CA LEU A 98 15.55 4.46 -15.78
C LEU A 98 14.71 5.60 -15.21
N VAL A 99 14.36 6.60 -16.03
CA VAL A 99 13.48 7.70 -15.62
C VAL A 99 12.09 7.17 -15.27
N ASN A 100 11.55 6.22 -16.04
CA ASN A 100 10.26 5.60 -15.71
C ASN A 100 10.32 4.80 -14.42
N ILE A 101 11.38 4.02 -14.20
CA ILE A 101 11.61 3.29 -12.94
C ILE A 101 11.67 4.27 -11.77
N ALA A 102 12.44 5.36 -11.90
CA ALA A 102 12.56 6.38 -10.88
C ALA A 102 11.21 7.08 -10.60
N ALA A 103 10.44 7.41 -11.63
CA ALA A 103 9.11 8.02 -11.48
C ALA A 103 8.13 7.09 -10.76
N PHE A 104 8.13 5.81 -11.12
CA PHE A 104 7.34 4.79 -10.43
C PHE A 104 7.72 4.68 -8.95
N LEU A 105 9.01 4.51 -8.65
CA LEU A 105 9.49 4.40 -7.27
C LEU A 105 9.23 5.67 -6.44
N ALA A 106 9.30 6.86 -7.06
CA ALA A 106 8.97 8.11 -6.39
C ALA A 106 7.48 8.20 -6.02
N GLN A 107 6.57 7.73 -6.88
CA GLN A 107 5.15 7.64 -6.54
C GLN A 107 4.89 6.58 -5.48
N SER A 108 5.45 5.37 -5.63
CA SER A 108 5.36 4.32 -4.61
C SER A 108 5.87 4.79 -3.24
N MET A 109 6.91 5.62 -3.20
CA MET A 109 7.42 6.24 -1.98
C MET A 109 6.38 7.16 -1.33
N LYS A 110 5.71 7.97 -2.13
CA LYS A 110 4.71 8.92 -1.63
C LYS A 110 3.48 8.21 -1.08
N GLU A 111 3.02 7.17 -1.78
CA GLU A 111 1.77 6.47 -1.48
C GLU A 111 1.92 5.42 -0.38
N THR A 112 2.99 4.61 -0.40
CA THR A 112 3.01 3.39 0.43
C THR A 112 4.32 3.07 1.14
N ILE A 113 5.48 3.21 0.48
CA ILE A 113 6.77 2.73 1.04
C ILE A 113 7.12 3.50 2.32
N LYS A 114 6.95 4.83 2.33
CA LYS A 114 7.27 5.64 3.52
C LYS A 114 6.43 5.29 4.76
N TYR A 115 5.31 4.59 4.57
CA TYR A 115 4.40 4.15 5.62
C TYR A 115 4.57 2.66 5.97
N ASP A 116 5.44 1.92 5.27
CA ASP A 116 5.59 0.46 5.37
C ASP A 116 4.25 -0.28 5.25
N ALA A 117 3.37 0.21 4.36
CA ALA A 117 2.02 -0.29 4.19
C ALA A 117 1.82 -0.84 2.78
N CYS A 118 1.18 -2.00 2.64
CA CYS A 118 0.72 -2.56 1.36
C CYS A 118 -0.80 -2.69 1.28
N ASP A 119 -1.51 -2.49 2.39
CA ASP A 119 -2.94 -2.25 2.45
C ASP A 119 -3.19 -0.79 2.84
N GLU A 120 -4.30 -0.24 2.34
CA GLU A 120 -4.77 1.08 2.70
C GLU A 120 -4.98 1.22 4.21
N ASN A 121 -4.46 2.31 4.78
CA ASN A 121 -4.70 2.63 6.19
C ASN A 121 -6.12 3.17 6.36
N SER A 122 -6.80 2.89 7.47
CA SER A 122 -7.99 3.66 7.83
C SER A 122 -7.56 5.02 8.38
N TRP A 123 -7.87 6.10 7.67
CA TRP A 123 -7.49 7.46 8.05
C TRP A 123 -8.62 8.49 7.89
N ASP A 124 -9.74 8.13 7.26
CA ASP A 124 -10.92 8.99 7.16
C ASP A 124 -11.62 9.11 8.53
N LEU A 125 -11.76 10.36 9.00
CA LEU A 125 -12.34 10.70 10.29
C LEU A 125 -13.72 11.30 10.11
N VAL A 126 -14.73 10.63 10.66
CA VAL A 126 -16.10 11.14 10.73
C VAL A 126 -16.38 11.47 12.19
N GLY A 127 -16.75 12.72 12.49
CA GLY A 127 -17.10 13.13 13.86
C GLY A 127 -16.02 12.84 14.92
N GLY A 128 -14.74 12.86 14.54
CA GLY A 128 -13.61 12.57 15.43
C GLY A 128 -13.41 11.07 15.71
N LYS A 129 -13.96 10.18 14.90
CA LYS A 129 -13.84 8.72 15.03
C LYS A 129 -13.50 8.12 13.67
N TYR A 130 -12.90 6.94 13.66
CA TYR A 130 -12.61 6.20 12.42
C TYR A 130 -13.70 5.13 12.21
N PRO A 131 -14.66 5.32 11.30
CA PRO A 131 -15.66 4.31 10.99
C PRO A 131 -15.00 3.00 10.54
N LEU A 132 -15.51 1.86 11.00
CA LEU A 132 -15.00 0.56 10.54
C LEU A 132 -15.41 0.28 9.08
N SER A 133 -16.54 0.85 8.67
CA SER A 133 -17.01 0.86 7.28
C SER A 133 -16.12 1.65 6.31
N ASN A 134 -15.06 2.30 6.79
CA ASN A 134 -13.99 2.81 5.92
C ASN A 134 -13.37 1.71 5.04
N ALA A 135 -13.47 0.44 5.43
CA ALA A 135 -13.09 -0.70 4.59
C ALA A 135 -13.83 -0.72 3.24
N CYS A 136 -15.07 -0.21 3.19
CA CYS A 136 -15.89 -0.13 1.99
C CYS A 136 -15.58 1.09 1.12
N GLY A 137 -14.79 2.03 1.61
CA GLY A 137 -14.61 3.33 0.97
C GLY A 137 -14.32 4.44 1.96
N GLN A 138 -13.23 5.17 1.73
CA GLN A 138 -12.86 6.36 2.50
C GLN A 138 -13.15 7.65 1.73
N LEU A 139 -13.36 8.77 2.42
CA LEU A 139 -13.60 10.09 1.83
C LEU A 139 -14.86 10.17 0.95
N GLY A 140 -15.87 9.37 1.28
CA GLY A 140 -17.13 9.31 0.53
C GLY A 140 -17.08 8.39 -0.70
N GLN A 141 -15.98 7.67 -0.90
CA GLN A 141 -15.85 6.63 -1.92
C GLN A 141 -16.66 5.38 -1.54
N SER A 142 -16.86 4.51 -2.53
CA SER A 142 -17.59 3.25 -2.42
C SER A 142 -16.91 2.23 -3.33
N TYR A 143 -16.00 1.42 -2.78
CA TYR A 143 -15.09 0.57 -3.56
C TYR A 143 -15.82 -0.51 -4.35
N GLN A 144 -16.89 -1.08 -3.80
CA GLN A 144 -17.71 -2.06 -4.50
C GLN A 144 -18.49 -1.47 -5.70
N ASP A 145 -18.58 -0.14 -5.79
CA ASP A 145 -19.24 0.55 -6.90
C ASP A 145 -18.24 0.99 -7.99
N TYR A 146 -16.96 0.60 -7.88
CA TYR A 146 -15.92 0.88 -8.88
C TYR A 146 -16.03 -0.10 -10.04
N HIS A 147 -17.13 0.03 -10.77
CA HIS A 147 -17.41 -0.75 -11.97
C HIS A 147 -16.45 -0.38 -13.09
N CYS A 148 -16.12 -1.37 -13.91
CA CYS A 148 -15.35 -1.19 -15.13
C CYS A 148 -16.14 -0.42 -16.18
N SER A 149 -15.42 -0.01 -17.22
CA SER A 149 -16.05 0.38 -18.48
C SER A 149 -16.92 -0.76 -19.03
N GLU A 150 -17.92 -0.46 -19.86
CA GLU A 150 -18.79 -1.51 -20.41
C GLU A 150 -18.02 -2.52 -21.26
N GLU A 151 -16.92 -2.09 -21.90
CA GLU A 151 -16.01 -2.96 -22.64
C GLU A 151 -15.26 -3.95 -21.73
N GLU A 152 -14.92 -3.53 -20.51
CA GLU A 152 -14.11 -4.29 -19.55
C GLU A 152 -14.95 -4.93 -18.44
N LYS A 153 -16.28 -4.78 -18.45
CA LYS A 153 -17.21 -5.31 -17.45
C LYS A 153 -17.04 -6.79 -17.13
N HIS A 154 -16.57 -7.58 -18.11
CA HIS A 154 -16.28 -9.01 -17.94
C HIS A 154 -15.03 -9.30 -17.07
N MET A 155 -14.24 -8.29 -16.75
CA MET A 155 -13.09 -8.33 -15.84
C MET A 155 -13.49 -8.03 -14.40
N GLU A 156 -14.71 -7.52 -14.15
CA GLU A 156 -15.17 -7.19 -12.79
C GLU A 156 -15.27 -8.45 -11.93
N CYS A 157 -14.65 -8.38 -10.75
CA CYS A 157 -14.85 -9.42 -9.76
C CYS A 157 -16.22 -9.24 -9.07
N PRO A 158 -16.98 -10.32 -8.87
CA PRO A 158 -18.26 -10.25 -8.19
C PRO A 158 -18.07 -9.84 -6.72
N VAL A 159 -18.96 -8.98 -6.22
CA VAL A 159 -19.01 -8.66 -4.79
C VAL A 159 -19.53 -9.88 -4.04
N ASP A 160 -18.66 -10.49 -3.23
CA ASP A 160 -19.03 -11.59 -2.35
C ASP A 160 -19.34 -11.06 -0.93
N PRO A 161 -20.61 -11.06 -0.49
CA PRO A 161 -20.98 -10.62 0.85
C PRO A 161 -20.42 -11.53 1.95
N ASN A 162 -20.02 -12.76 1.64
CA ASN A 162 -19.46 -13.70 2.61
C ASN A 162 -17.93 -13.63 2.69
N MET A 163 -17.29 -12.83 1.83
CA MET A 163 -15.84 -12.66 1.87
C MET A 163 -15.43 -12.01 3.19
N SER A 164 -14.45 -12.60 3.85
CA SER A 164 -13.89 -12.09 5.10
C SER A 164 -12.38 -12.06 5.01
N ILE A 165 -11.80 -10.88 5.18
CA ILE A 165 -10.35 -10.68 5.20
C ILE A 165 -10.01 -9.48 6.09
N THR A 166 -8.83 -9.54 6.69
CA THR A 166 -8.21 -8.45 7.43
C THR A 166 -6.98 -7.99 6.66
N ALA A 167 -6.77 -6.68 6.55
CA ALA A 167 -5.56 -6.09 5.99
C ALA A 167 -4.32 -6.57 6.76
N VAL A 168 -3.24 -6.78 6.03
CA VAL A 168 -1.95 -7.24 6.55
C VAL A 168 -1.21 -6.08 7.22
N THR A 169 -1.26 -4.89 6.61
CA THR A 169 -0.61 -3.69 7.15
C THR A 169 -1.61 -2.64 7.60
N HIS A 170 -1.17 -1.77 8.51
CA HIS A 170 -1.92 -0.60 8.97
C HIS A 170 -0.93 0.44 9.52
N ALA A 171 -1.44 1.63 9.82
CA ALA A 171 -0.66 2.71 10.41
C ALA A 171 -0.20 2.33 11.83
N LYS A 172 0.98 2.79 12.24
CA LYS A 172 1.58 2.42 13.55
C LYS A 172 1.69 3.59 14.54
N TRP A 173 1.02 4.71 14.27
CA TRP A 173 1.02 5.85 15.20
C TRP A 173 0.23 5.55 16.48
N TYR A 174 0.35 6.42 17.48
CA TYR A 174 -0.34 6.25 18.75
C TYR A 174 -1.87 6.30 18.55
N GLY A 175 -2.57 5.23 18.95
CA GLY A 175 -4.01 5.07 18.73
C GLY A 175 -4.39 4.74 17.28
N ALA A 176 -3.43 4.37 16.42
CA ALA A 176 -3.70 4.08 15.02
C ALA A 176 -4.86 3.09 14.86
N PRO A 177 -5.74 3.31 13.86
CA PRO A 177 -6.79 2.36 13.55
C PRO A 177 -6.23 0.97 13.29
N ALA A 178 -6.94 -0.04 13.79
CA ALA A 178 -6.68 -1.43 13.44
C ALA A 178 -6.69 -1.63 11.91
N PRO A 179 -6.05 -2.71 11.42
CA PRO A 179 -6.14 -3.06 10.00
C PRO A 179 -7.59 -3.12 9.52
N LEU A 180 -7.83 -2.67 8.29
CA LEU A 180 -9.14 -2.74 7.67
C LEU A 180 -9.64 -4.18 7.68
N TYR A 181 -10.94 -4.34 7.93
CA TYR A 181 -11.59 -5.63 8.00
C TYR A 181 -12.91 -5.58 7.23
N CYS A 182 -13.19 -6.65 6.49
CA CYS A 182 -14.48 -6.92 5.89
C CYS A 182 -14.96 -8.31 6.28
N GLY A 183 -16.27 -8.51 6.27
CA GLY A 183 -16.90 -9.77 6.61
C GLY A 183 -18.42 -9.70 6.46
N PRO A 184 -19.11 -10.86 6.46
CA PRO A 184 -20.56 -10.91 6.37
C PRO A 184 -21.22 -10.24 7.56
N LYS A 185 -22.45 -9.74 7.37
CA LYS A 185 -23.32 -9.42 8.49
C LYS A 185 -23.77 -10.71 9.17
N THR A 186 -23.95 -10.63 10.48
CA THR A 186 -24.63 -11.67 11.24
C THR A 186 -25.79 -11.08 12.01
N ASP A 187 -26.69 -11.94 12.51
CA ASP A 187 -27.79 -11.50 13.37
C ASP A 187 -27.25 -10.84 14.67
N GLU A 188 -26.09 -11.29 15.15
CA GLU A 188 -25.41 -10.73 16.32
C GLU A 188 -24.68 -9.42 16.02
N GLN A 189 -24.17 -9.23 14.80
CA GLN A 189 -23.42 -8.06 14.38
C GLN A 189 -23.93 -7.54 13.01
N PRO A 190 -25.14 -6.93 12.97
CA PRO A 190 -25.77 -6.48 11.72
C PRO A 190 -25.16 -5.18 11.16
N HIS A 191 -24.32 -4.50 11.93
CA HIS A 191 -23.68 -3.25 11.59
C HIS A 191 -22.23 -3.20 12.06
N SER A 192 -21.47 -2.22 11.59
CA SER A 192 -20.16 -1.85 12.11
C SER A 192 -20.22 -0.48 12.80
N GLY A 193 -19.37 -0.32 13.81
CA GLY A 193 -19.20 0.89 14.57
C GLY A 193 -17.91 1.62 14.16
N PHE A 194 -17.08 1.98 15.13
CA PHE A 194 -15.88 2.78 14.90
C PHE A 194 -14.69 2.30 15.74
N TRP A 195 -13.50 2.75 15.36
CA TRP A 195 -12.30 2.66 16.18
C TRP A 195 -12.16 3.91 17.05
N ASP A 196 -12.16 3.70 18.38
CA ASP A 196 -12.00 4.72 19.40
C ASP A 196 -10.51 4.94 19.71
N TYR A 197 -9.82 5.70 18.86
CA TYR A 197 -8.37 5.89 18.90
C TYR A 197 -7.83 6.45 20.24
N GLY A 198 -8.68 7.15 21.00
CA GLY A 198 -8.32 7.76 22.28
C GLY A 198 -8.46 6.82 23.48
N TYR A 199 -8.93 5.59 23.28
CA TYR A 199 -9.11 4.65 24.38
C TYR A 199 -7.77 4.11 24.90
N GLU A 200 -7.48 4.37 26.17
CA GLU A 200 -6.32 3.81 26.86
C GLU A 200 -6.58 2.34 27.23
N CYS A 201 -6.12 1.41 26.40
CA CYS A 201 -6.27 -0.04 26.64
C CYS A 201 -5.17 -0.66 27.52
N ASN A 202 -4.04 0.01 27.77
CA ASN A 202 -2.96 -0.50 28.63
C ASN A 202 -3.07 0.01 30.07
N LYS A 203 -4.03 -0.50 30.83
CA LYS A 203 -4.23 -0.12 32.25
C LYS A 203 -3.77 -1.23 33.19
N GLY A 204 -2.47 -1.27 33.45
CA GLY A 204 -1.88 -2.24 34.40
C GLY A 204 -2.38 -2.11 35.85
N TRP A 205 -2.94 -0.95 36.21
CA TRP A 205 -3.51 -0.65 37.52
C TRP A 205 -5.00 -1.03 37.64
N ALA A 206 -5.66 -1.36 36.53
CA ALA A 206 -7.05 -1.81 36.54
C ALA A 206 -7.17 -3.22 37.16
N ASN A 207 -8.37 -3.60 37.59
CA ASN A 207 -8.65 -4.94 38.10
C ASN A 207 -9.90 -5.52 37.41
N PRO A 208 -9.75 -6.47 36.47
CA PRO A 208 -8.48 -7.02 35.98
C PRO A 208 -7.66 -5.98 35.21
N PRO A 209 -6.31 -6.14 35.12
CA PRO A 209 -5.48 -5.30 34.26
C PRO A 209 -5.98 -5.34 32.82
N GLU A 210 -6.07 -4.17 32.19
CA GLU A 210 -6.42 -4.08 30.77
C GLU A 210 -5.13 -4.03 29.94
N THR A 211 -5.12 -4.72 28.80
CA THR A 211 -4.05 -4.68 27.80
C THR A 211 -4.63 -4.49 26.42
N CYS A 212 -3.92 -3.74 25.57
CA CYS A 212 -4.22 -3.68 24.15
C CYS A 212 -3.87 -5.02 23.48
N ASP A 213 -4.81 -5.62 22.73
CA ASP A 213 -4.73 -6.99 22.22
C ASP A 213 -5.08 -7.14 20.73
N VAL A 214 -5.32 -6.04 20.01
CA VAL A 214 -5.77 -6.08 18.61
C VAL A 214 -4.60 -6.30 17.64
N TYR A 215 -3.46 -5.66 17.90
CA TYR A 215 -2.28 -5.79 17.05
C TYR A 215 -0.97 -5.57 17.83
N GLU A 216 0.13 -6.08 17.29
CA GLU A 216 1.45 -5.97 17.91
C GLU A 216 1.87 -4.49 18.08
N GLY A 217 2.26 -4.12 19.30
CA GLY A 217 2.70 -2.77 19.61
C GLY A 217 1.57 -1.74 19.76
N GLN A 218 0.30 -2.16 19.82
CA GLN A 218 -0.83 -1.29 20.09
C GLN A 218 -0.65 -0.51 21.40
N LYS A 219 -0.79 0.82 21.32
CA LYS A 219 -0.61 1.74 22.46
C LYS A 219 -1.91 2.27 23.03
N ALA A 220 -2.91 2.41 22.17
CA ALA A 220 -4.25 2.90 22.48
C ALA A 220 -5.20 2.42 21.38
N GLY A 221 -6.48 2.71 21.52
CA GLY A 221 -7.50 2.35 20.56
C GLY A 221 -8.30 1.12 20.97
N LYS A 222 -9.57 1.07 20.55
CA LYS A 222 -10.40 -0.13 20.65
C LYS A 222 -11.51 -0.10 19.59
N PHE A 223 -12.06 -1.26 19.28
CA PHE A 223 -13.34 -1.32 18.58
C PHE A 223 -14.49 -0.92 19.50
N ASP A 224 -15.35 -0.02 19.03
CA ASP A 224 -16.67 0.24 19.62
C ASP A 224 -17.73 -0.14 18.59
N GLN A 225 -18.30 -1.32 18.78
CA GLN A 225 -19.35 -1.91 17.96
C GLN A 225 -20.74 -1.75 18.61
N SER A 226 -20.89 -0.91 19.64
CA SER A 226 -22.14 -0.82 20.45
C SER A 226 -23.32 -0.19 19.70
N ARG A 227 -23.05 0.50 18.60
CA ARG A 227 -24.04 1.15 17.74
C ARG A 227 -23.49 1.29 16.32
N PRO A 228 -24.36 1.40 15.29
CA PRO A 228 -23.89 1.67 13.94
C PRO A 228 -23.18 3.02 13.90
N TYR A 229 -22.08 3.09 13.16
CA TYR A 229 -21.36 4.32 12.91
C TYR A 229 -21.04 4.44 11.42
N ALA A 230 -21.50 5.54 10.81
CA ALA A 230 -21.43 5.70 9.37
C ALA A 230 -20.05 6.19 8.91
N SER A 231 -19.58 5.67 7.78
CA SER A 231 -18.51 6.28 6.99
C SER A 231 -19.00 7.59 6.36
N THR A 232 -18.09 8.34 5.73
CA THR A 232 -18.44 9.55 4.98
C THR A 232 -19.49 9.28 3.89
N ALA A 233 -19.49 8.07 3.31
CA ALA A 233 -20.49 7.63 2.33
C ALA A 233 -21.83 7.16 2.96
N GLY A 234 -21.95 7.19 4.29
CA GLY A 234 -23.15 6.73 4.99
C GLY A 234 -23.18 5.22 5.29
N ARG A 235 -22.12 4.46 4.95
CA ARG A 235 -22.09 3.00 5.15
C ARG A 235 -21.88 2.65 6.62
N THR A 236 -22.61 1.69 7.15
CA THR A 236 -22.57 1.28 8.56
C THR A 236 -22.34 -0.23 8.73
N ASP A 237 -21.66 -0.86 7.79
CA ASP A 237 -21.28 -2.27 7.84
C ASP A 237 -20.03 -2.48 6.97
N VAL A 238 -19.50 -3.70 6.96
CA VAL A 238 -18.29 -4.08 6.20
C VAL A 238 -18.53 -5.28 5.28
N GLU A 239 -19.79 -5.56 4.94
CA GLU A 239 -20.18 -6.68 4.09
C GLU A 239 -19.95 -6.33 2.61
N GLY A 240 -19.24 -7.21 1.90
CA GLY A 240 -18.87 -6.99 0.50
C GLY A 240 -17.79 -5.92 0.30
N CYS A 241 -17.08 -5.53 1.36
CA CYS A 241 -16.18 -4.37 1.37
C CYS A 241 -14.69 -4.71 1.23
N CYS A 242 -14.34 -5.91 0.76
CA CYS A 242 -12.97 -6.41 0.75
C CYS A 242 -12.06 -5.81 -0.36
N TRP A 243 -12.31 -4.56 -0.73
CA TRP A 243 -11.83 -3.90 -1.95
C TRP A 243 -11.03 -2.61 -1.68
N TRP A 244 -10.52 -2.45 -0.46
CA TRP A 244 -9.62 -1.33 -0.13
C TRP A 244 -8.31 -1.41 -0.92
N GLY A 245 -7.60 -0.28 -0.96
CA GLY A 245 -6.39 -0.16 -1.77
C GLY A 245 -5.30 -1.15 -1.37
N ARG A 246 -4.75 -1.88 -2.34
CA ARG A 246 -3.59 -2.78 -2.12
C ARG A 246 -2.42 -2.45 -3.02
N GLY A 247 -1.22 -2.78 -2.56
CA GLY A 247 0.04 -2.56 -3.26
C GLY A 247 0.40 -1.08 -3.40
N VAL A 248 1.46 -0.82 -4.17
CA VAL A 248 2.09 0.51 -4.27
C VAL A 248 1.25 1.59 -4.95
N ILE A 249 0.25 1.21 -5.73
CA ILE A 249 -0.67 2.12 -6.41
C ILE A 249 -2.05 2.19 -5.74
N GLN A 250 -2.22 1.53 -4.58
CA GLN A 250 -3.48 1.44 -3.85
C GLN A 250 -4.64 1.03 -4.75
N THR A 251 -4.48 -0.12 -5.43
CA THR A 251 -5.51 -0.62 -6.32
C THR A 251 -6.75 -1.01 -5.52
N SER A 252 -7.89 -0.36 -5.77
CA SER A 252 -9.13 -0.51 -4.99
C SER A 252 -10.31 -0.83 -5.89
N GLY A 253 -11.30 -1.56 -5.39
CA GLY A 253 -12.56 -1.80 -6.08
C GLY A 253 -12.61 -3.06 -6.95
N VAL A 254 -13.81 -3.37 -7.45
CA VAL A 254 -14.10 -4.63 -8.16
C VAL A 254 -13.53 -4.73 -9.57
N CYS A 255 -13.15 -3.60 -10.18
CA CYS A 255 -12.55 -3.51 -11.51
C CYS A 255 -11.01 -3.70 -11.52
N ASN A 256 -10.43 -4.24 -10.46
CA ASN A 256 -8.99 -4.21 -10.22
C ASN A 256 -8.39 -5.55 -9.79
#